data_AF-A0A8E2DL66-F1
#
_entry.id   AF-A0A8E2DL66-F1
#
_cell.length_a   1.000
_cell.length_b   1.000
_cell.length_c   1.000
_cell.angle_alpha   90.00
_cell.angle_beta   90.00
_cell.angle_gamma   90.00
#
_symmetry.space_group_name_H-M   'P 1'
#
loop_
_entity.id
_entity.type
_entity.pdbx_description
1 polymer ?
#
loop_
_entity_poly.entity_id
_entity_poly.type
_entity_poly.pdbx_seq_one_letter_code
_entity_poly.pdbx_strand_id
1 'polypeptide(L)'
;MDVDEGDYAPAKATSSRKRKRTVSTSSRKTAPRGAVRPTRSTTGTPLNKAVKKRSVSSSVLLEQNPDATRVFALWKQDNHYYTGIVHSMASDNPPRYLIKFDDNTEDRVDATKLRMCLLKAGDHVMMGTNMRAIVVEDTMSGATDVCVRFNNSDDDDAMVVPLNNVRIASRTLLSRFKDRVLDPKDIIPAIGPAPFKPSPSPNRLSLASDGSAKGNRKLFSKTGLVVTLGPGNDDWERVKDRLMLSIRNHGGAVVEDWCDIFTLDGTFSQGNKRWIGEKDDIRWIERDDIDRVFLLSDDANQKPKFLIALALGIPCLSTEWLEVSINERTERDWQAYLLPAGFCDPLNARVSQLVDLDWGNSVEHLTEIMSNLVPSKLFADQSILCLSPEFMPAPPKASRKVSTDIVRESGGMVPKIILCMGASRVEAVADARHATHPDLNKYDYVIVKEQSEVYRVSSTKGANCVHFGWVKDCLIAGRLLPRSSC
;
A
#
# COMPACT_ATOMS: atom_id res chain seq x y z
N MET A 1 -5.50 -77.57 -0.45
CA MET A 1 -4.65 -76.89 -1.44
C MET A 1 -4.80 -75.41 -1.14
N ASP A 2 -4.07 -74.81 -0.19
CA ASP A 2 -2.70 -75.05 0.31
C ASP A 2 -1.58 -74.70 -0.67
N VAL A 3 -0.48 -74.19 -0.11
CA VAL A 3 0.75 -73.61 -0.71
C VAL A 3 0.56 -72.16 -1.23
N ASP A 4 1.04 -71.05 -0.62
CA ASP A 4 1.89 -70.68 0.54
C ASP A 4 3.13 -69.84 0.12
N GLU A 5 3.76 -69.20 1.11
CA GLU A 5 5.11 -68.60 1.15
C GLU A 5 5.33 -67.20 0.53
N GLY A 6 6.01 -66.31 1.28
CA GLY A 6 6.36 -64.94 0.81
C GLY A 6 6.63 -63.82 1.83
N ASP A 7 6.76 -64.11 3.13
CA ASP A 7 7.01 -63.10 4.18
C ASP A 7 8.51 -62.81 4.38
N TYR A 8 8.89 -61.56 4.76
CA TYR A 8 10.00 -61.23 5.68
C TYR A 8 10.23 -59.71 5.90
N ALA A 9 10.60 -59.35 7.12
CA ALA A 9 11.05 -58.02 7.57
C ALA A 9 12.07 -58.19 8.75
N PRO A 10 12.48 -57.16 9.51
CA PRO A 10 13.09 -55.86 9.17
C PRO A 10 14.51 -55.70 9.84
N ALA A 11 15.08 -54.47 9.84
CA ALA A 11 15.68 -53.78 11.02
C ALA A 11 17.11 -53.15 10.93
N LYS A 12 17.16 -51.86 11.32
CA LYS A 12 18.12 -51.18 12.24
C LYS A 12 19.66 -51.17 12.02
N ALA A 13 20.13 -50.06 11.45
CA ALA A 13 20.91 -48.98 12.14
C ALA A 13 22.42 -49.10 12.51
N THR A 14 23.01 -47.89 12.67
CA THR A 14 24.22 -47.47 13.41
C THR A 14 25.59 -47.32 12.71
N SER A 15 26.42 -46.45 13.34
CA SER A 15 27.89 -46.32 13.26
C SER A 15 28.50 -45.12 12.50
N SER A 16 29.08 -44.23 13.31
CA SER A 16 29.91 -43.07 12.96
C SER A 16 31.30 -43.41 12.36
N ARG A 17 32.00 -42.41 11.78
CA ARG A 17 33.43 -42.16 12.12
C ARG A 17 33.95 -40.77 11.72
N LYS A 18 34.97 -40.30 12.47
CA LYS A 18 35.64 -38.99 12.35
C LYS A 18 36.95 -39.06 11.54
N ARG A 19 37.24 -38.01 10.75
CA ARG A 19 38.60 -37.46 10.49
C ARG A 19 38.42 -35.93 10.33
N LYS A 20 39.19 -34.96 10.85
CA LYS A 20 40.36 -34.76 11.75
C LYS A 20 41.29 -33.72 11.06
N ARG A 21 41.91 -32.84 11.86
CA ARG A 21 42.44 -31.50 11.51
C ARG A 21 43.95 -31.40 11.80
N THR A 22 44.73 -30.76 10.91
CA THR A 22 46.09 -30.12 11.07
C THR A 22 46.59 -29.72 9.65
N VAL A 23 47.27 -28.61 9.29
CA VAL A 23 48.12 -27.54 9.90
C VAL A 23 49.64 -27.73 9.69
N SER A 24 50.35 -26.60 9.43
CA SER A 24 51.81 -26.29 9.53
C SER A 24 52.86 -26.70 8.46
N THR A 25 53.15 -25.76 7.52
CA THR A 25 54.45 -25.06 7.27
C THR A 25 55.83 -25.73 6.98
N SER A 26 56.47 -25.26 5.88
CA SER A 26 57.85 -24.70 5.75
C SER A 26 59.03 -25.46 5.07
N SER A 27 59.68 -24.79 4.10
CA SER A 27 61.16 -24.61 3.87
C SER A 27 61.37 -23.77 2.56
N ARG A 28 62.24 -22.73 2.45
CA ARG A 28 63.73 -22.58 2.52
C ARG A 28 64.47 -23.23 1.33
N LYS A 29 65.41 -22.63 0.58
CA LYS A 29 66.18 -21.33 0.57
C LYS A 29 66.45 -20.91 -0.92
N THR A 30 66.82 -19.68 -1.30
CA THR A 30 68.21 -19.11 -1.27
C THR A 30 68.26 -17.68 -1.87
N ALA A 31 69.38 -16.96 -1.67
CA ALA A 31 69.79 -15.70 -2.32
C ALA A 31 71.33 -15.75 -2.55
N PRO A 32 72.01 -14.77 -3.21
CA PRO A 32 72.57 -13.63 -2.44
C PRO A 32 72.97 -12.33 -3.21
N ARG A 33 73.39 -11.31 -2.43
CA ARG A 33 74.24 -10.13 -2.77
C ARG A 33 73.63 -9.05 -3.70
N GLY A 34 74.04 -7.78 -3.62
CA GLY A 34 75.11 -7.15 -2.81
C GLY A 34 74.74 -5.74 -2.29
N ALA A 35 75.67 -5.05 -1.64
CA ALA A 35 75.46 -3.74 -0.99
C ALA A 35 76.68 -2.81 -1.16
N VAL A 36 76.51 -1.49 -0.97
CA VAL A 36 77.56 -0.54 -0.51
C VAL A 36 76.95 0.82 -0.09
N ARG A 37 77.61 1.50 0.86
CA ARG A 37 77.48 2.91 1.34
C ARG A 37 78.94 3.37 1.57
N PRO A 38 79.37 4.67 1.51
CA PRO A 38 78.89 5.72 2.45
C PRO A 38 79.02 7.22 1.99
N THR A 39 78.56 8.14 2.87
CA THR A 39 79.02 9.53 3.26
C THR A 39 79.91 10.43 2.35
N ARG A 40 80.02 11.78 2.48
CA ARG A 40 79.84 12.71 3.65
C ARG A 40 79.81 14.23 3.24
N SER A 41 79.43 15.12 4.19
CA SER A 41 79.96 16.50 4.45
C SER A 41 79.69 17.64 3.40
N THR A 42 79.70 18.97 3.65
CA THR A 42 79.82 19.96 4.79
C THR A 42 79.62 21.40 4.22
N THR A 43 79.27 22.54 4.86
CA THR A 43 78.75 23.04 6.17
C THR A 43 78.15 24.46 5.93
N GLY A 44 77.33 25.04 6.83
CA GLY A 44 77.06 26.50 6.81
C GLY A 44 76.03 27.02 7.84
N THR A 45 76.46 27.87 8.78
CA THR A 45 75.68 28.51 9.88
C THR A 45 76.27 29.93 10.13
N PRO A 46 75.73 30.86 10.98
CA PRO A 46 74.53 30.85 11.84
C PRO A 46 73.71 32.20 11.94
N LEU A 47 72.78 32.28 12.92
CA LEU A 47 72.30 33.48 13.68
C LEU A 47 71.48 34.60 13.00
N ASN A 48 70.18 34.73 13.36
CA ASN A 48 69.69 35.68 14.42
C ASN A 48 68.16 35.68 14.64
N LYS A 49 67.67 36.36 15.71
CA LYS A 49 66.25 36.48 16.12
C LYS A 49 65.65 37.87 15.79
N ALA A 50 64.37 37.96 15.37
CA ALA A 50 63.45 39.06 15.78
C ALA A 50 61.95 38.89 15.40
N VAL A 51 61.09 38.72 16.42
CA VAL A 51 59.84 39.49 16.68
C VAL A 51 58.74 39.70 15.60
N LYS A 52 57.58 39.05 15.82
CA LYS A 52 56.17 39.44 15.54
C LYS A 52 55.74 39.91 14.13
N LYS A 53 54.67 39.25 13.61
CA LYS A 53 53.39 39.94 13.30
C LYS A 53 52.18 38.98 13.25
N ARG A 54 51.13 39.39 13.98
CA ARG A 54 49.69 39.02 13.97
C ARG A 54 49.22 37.65 13.43
N SER A 55 48.56 36.91 14.33
CA SER A 55 47.45 36.00 13.98
C SER A 55 46.31 36.76 13.29
N VAL A 56 45.64 36.09 12.35
CA VAL A 56 44.20 36.24 12.09
C VAL A 56 43.63 34.83 11.94
N SER A 57 42.86 34.36 12.92
CA SER A 57 42.05 33.15 12.78
C SER A 57 40.79 33.50 12.00
N SER A 58 40.57 32.88 10.84
CA SER A 58 39.33 33.00 10.05
C SER A 58 38.48 31.74 10.19
N SER A 59 38.13 31.39 11.42
CA SER A 59 37.08 30.40 11.70
C SER A 59 35.73 31.02 11.35
N VAL A 60 35.29 30.86 10.10
CA VAL A 60 33.91 31.18 9.71
C VAL A 60 33.00 30.18 10.39
N LEU A 61 32.44 30.58 11.53
CA LEU A 61 31.25 29.94 12.07
C LEU A 61 30.14 30.21 11.06
N LEU A 62 29.61 29.16 10.43
CA LEU A 62 28.29 29.25 9.83
C LEU A 62 27.29 29.32 10.98
N GLU A 63 26.81 30.52 11.27
CA GLU A 63 25.65 30.71 12.12
C GLU A 63 24.47 30.01 11.44
N GLN A 64 23.95 28.96 12.07
CA GLN A 64 22.70 28.34 11.66
C GLN A 64 21.60 29.37 11.89
N ASN A 65 20.87 29.74 10.84
CA ASN A 65 19.76 30.68 10.99
C ASN A 65 18.71 30.10 11.95
N PRO A 66 18.42 30.72 13.11
CA PRO A 66 17.44 30.20 14.06
C PRO A 66 16.02 30.22 13.49
N ASP A 67 15.75 31.11 12.54
CA ASP A 67 14.44 31.29 11.89
C ASP A 67 14.27 30.38 10.64
N ALA A 68 15.09 29.34 10.51
CA ALA A 68 15.03 28.40 9.39
C ALA A 68 13.70 27.61 9.37
N THR A 69 13.05 27.54 8.21
CA THR A 69 11.70 26.97 8.09
C THR A 69 11.69 25.49 8.47
N ARG A 70 10.97 25.18 9.55
CA ARG A 70 10.65 23.82 9.99
C ARG A 70 9.47 23.28 9.16
N VAL A 71 9.64 22.09 8.59
CA VAL A 71 8.73 21.52 7.59
C VAL A 71 8.36 20.08 7.90
N PHE A 72 7.17 19.67 7.45
CA PHE A 72 6.90 18.28 7.11
C PHE A 72 7.37 18.05 5.67
N ALA A 73 8.30 17.12 5.46
CA ALA A 73 8.90 16.84 4.16
C ALA A 73 8.82 15.35 3.81
N LEU A 74 8.52 15.06 2.53
CA LEU A 74 8.38 13.69 2.03
C LEU A 74 9.72 12.93 2.04
N TRP A 75 9.77 11.83 2.79
CA TRP A 75 10.75 10.76 2.62
C TRP A 75 10.21 9.78 1.56
N LYS A 76 11.04 9.46 0.56
CA LYS A 76 10.56 8.76 -0.66
C LYS A 76 10.57 7.23 -0.53
N GLN A 77 11.30 6.72 0.46
CA GLN A 77 11.59 5.31 0.66
C GLN A 77 10.43 4.55 1.31
N ASP A 78 9.61 5.25 2.09
CA ASP A 78 8.37 4.74 2.71
C ASP A 78 7.15 5.61 2.39
N ASN A 79 7.26 6.67 1.59
CA ASN A 79 6.17 7.59 1.24
C ASN A 79 5.48 8.27 2.46
N HIS A 80 6.24 8.55 3.52
CA HIS A 80 5.77 9.32 4.68
C HIS A 80 6.41 10.69 4.75
N TYR A 81 5.73 11.63 5.41
CA TYR A 81 6.27 12.94 5.72
C TYR A 81 6.75 12.99 7.17
N TYR A 82 7.98 13.46 7.35
CA TYR A 82 8.68 13.58 8.63
C TYR A 82 9.06 15.02 8.91
N THR A 83 9.31 15.37 10.17
CA THR A 83 9.79 16.69 10.55
C THR A 83 11.27 16.90 10.20
N GLY A 84 11.57 18.10 9.74
CA GLY A 84 12.94 18.55 9.50
C GLY A 84 13.02 20.06 9.32
N ILE A 85 14.22 20.53 9.04
CA ILE A 85 14.52 21.93 8.77
C ILE A 85 15.00 22.06 7.32
N VAL A 86 14.53 23.10 6.62
CA VAL A 86 15.07 23.46 5.30
C VAL A 86 16.52 23.93 5.47
N HIS A 87 17.47 23.09 5.06
CA HIS A 87 18.90 23.33 5.31
C HIS A 87 19.50 24.30 4.28
N SER A 88 19.24 24.06 2.98
CA SER A 88 19.69 24.94 1.88
C SER A 88 18.83 24.74 0.63
N MET A 89 18.80 25.73 -0.27
CA MET A 89 18.21 25.56 -1.61
C MET A 89 19.18 24.76 -2.50
N ALA A 90 18.68 23.70 -3.13
CA ALA A 90 19.47 22.76 -3.94
C ALA A 90 19.19 22.89 -5.45
N SER A 91 18.07 23.49 -5.83
CA SER A 91 17.65 23.81 -7.21
C SER A 91 16.63 24.94 -7.14
N ASP A 92 16.62 25.83 -8.14
CA ASP A 92 15.67 26.94 -8.29
C ASP A 92 14.52 26.60 -9.26
N ASN A 93 14.80 25.85 -10.34
CA ASN A 93 13.81 25.48 -11.35
C ASN A 93 13.89 23.98 -11.75
N PRO A 94 12.98 23.12 -11.24
CA PRO A 94 11.99 23.40 -10.20
C PRO A 94 12.66 23.69 -8.84
N PRO A 95 11.97 24.39 -7.92
CA PRO A 95 12.49 24.70 -6.60
C PRO A 95 12.59 23.42 -5.76
N ARG A 96 13.82 23.09 -5.33
CA ARG A 96 14.12 21.93 -4.47
C ARG A 96 15.05 22.33 -3.36
N TYR A 97 14.82 21.76 -2.20
CA TYR A 97 15.55 22.07 -0.98
C TYR A 97 16.22 20.81 -0.44
N LEU A 98 17.43 20.98 0.10
CA LEU A 98 18.03 19.98 0.97
C LEU A 98 17.33 20.11 2.33
N ILE A 99 16.61 19.08 2.73
CA ILE A 99 16.00 18.99 4.06
C ILE A 99 16.93 18.18 4.94
N LYS A 100 17.18 18.68 6.16
CA LYS A 100 17.78 17.88 7.22
C LYS A 100 16.67 17.47 8.20
N PHE A 101 16.45 16.18 8.34
CA PHE A 101 15.42 15.61 9.20
C PHE A 101 15.90 15.56 10.65
N ASP A 102 14.94 15.50 11.59
CA ASP A 102 15.24 15.50 13.03
C ASP A 102 16.02 14.26 13.51
N ASP A 103 16.06 13.18 12.72
CA ASP A 103 16.89 11.99 12.96
C ASP A 103 18.35 12.15 12.48
N ASN A 104 18.69 13.29 11.85
CA ASN A 104 19.95 13.62 11.17
C ASN A 104 20.17 12.98 9.79
N THR A 105 19.13 12.40 9.16
CA THR A 105 19.17 12.09 7.73
C THR A 105 18.95 13.34 6.87
N GLU A 106 19.27 13.25 5.58
CA GLU A 106 19.14 14.34 4.61
C GLU A 106 18.61 13.82 3.26
N ASP A 107 17.70 14.56 2.62
CA ASP A 107 17.27 14.30 1.23
C ASP A 107 16.91 15.62 0.51
N ARG A 108 16.92 15.58 -0.82
CA ARG A 108 16.48 16.68 -1.69
C ARG A 108 15.00 16.53 -2.00
N VAL A 109 14.19 17.41 -1.42
CA VAL A 109 12.74 17.40 -1.51
C VAL A 109 12.27 18.56 -2.39
N ASP A 110 11.29 18.30 -3.23
CA ASP A 110 10.67 19.28 -4.12
C ASP A 110 9.70 20.17 -3.32
N ALA A 111 9.61 21.47 -3.62
CA ALA A 111 8.76 22.39 -2.86
C ALA A 111 7.30 21.94 -2.77
N THR A 112 6.78 21.29 -3.82
CA THR A 112 5.42 20.71 -3.85
C THR A 112 5.20 19.60 -2.81
N LYS A 113 6.29 18.99 -2.31
CA LYS A 113 6.36 17.92 -1.31
C LYS A 113 6.87 18.42 0.05
N LEU A 114 6.74 19.72 0.31
CA LEU A 114 6.89 20.32 1.63
C LEU A 114 5.54 20.82 2.15
N ARG A 115 5.36 20.80 3.47
CA ARG A 115 4.30 21.53 4.18
C ARG A 115 4.91 22.24 5.39
N MET A 116 4.26 23.32 5.82
CA MET A 116 4.55 23.96 7.10
C MET A 116 4.45 22.93 8.24
N CYS A 117 5.40 22.92 9.17
CA CYS A 117 5.40 22.03 10.33
C CYS A 117 4.37 22.49 11.38
N LEU A 118 3.08 22.35 11.05
CA LEU A 118 1.94 22.75 11.87
C LEU A 118 0.85 21.68 11.83
N LEU A 119 0.64 20.99 12.95
CA LEU A 119 -0.51 20.11 13.17
C LEU A 119 -1.66 20.89 13.82
N LYS A 120 -2.89 20.45 13.53
CA LYS A 120 -4.15 21.00 14.06
C LYS A 120 -4.99 19.88 14.67
N ALA A 121 -5.89 20.22 15.57
CA ALA A 121 -6.88 19.29 16.11
C ALA A 121 -7.66 18.60 14.98
N GLY A 122 -7.75 17.28 15.03
CA GLY A 122 -8.38 16.45 13.98
C GLY A 122 -7.47 16.01 12.83
N ASP A 123 -6.18 16.38 12.82
CA ASP A 123 -5.20 15.79 11.89
C ASP A 123 -4.96 14.31 12.23
N HIS A 124 -4.91 13.45 11.21
CA HIS A 124 -4.54 12.05 11.36
C HIS A 124 -3.03 11.88 11.18
N VAL A 125 -2.38 11.20 12.12
CA VAL A 125 -0.94 10.97 12.16
C VAL A 125 -0.60 9.53 12.57
N MET A 126 0.66 9.13 12.45
CA MET A 126 1.14 7.81 12.84
C MET A 126 2.44 7.88 13.64
N MET A 127 2.67 6.83 14.43
CA MET A 127 3.93 6.58 15.14
C MET A 127 4.32 5.10 14.99
N GLY A 128 5.62 4.82 14.93
CA GLY A 128 6.12 3.47 14.63
C GLY A 128 5.58 2.91 13.31
N THR A 129 5.43 1.59 13.24
CA THR A 129 4.91 0.89 12.06
C THR A 129 3.41 1.16 11.85
N ASN A 130 2.54 0.64 12.73
CA ASN A 130 1.08 0.58 12.48
C ASN A 130 0.21 1.37 13.47
N MET A 131 0.78 2.24 14.33
CA MET A 131 -0.02 2.98 15.33
C MET A 131 -0.54 4.32 14.77
N ARG A 132 -1.81 4.35 14.37
CA ARG A 132 -2.54 5.58 14.01
C ARG A 132 -3.03 6.34 15.24
N ALA A 133 -3.02 7.66 15.15
CA ALA A 133 -3.52 8.57 16.17
C ALA A 133 -4.14 9.84 15.53
N ILE A 134 -4.97 10.55 16.29
CA ILE A 134 -5.57 11.83 15.94
C ILE A 134 -5.01 12.91 16.86
N VAL A 135 -4.60 14.03 16.28
CA VAL A 135 -4.12 15.21 17.01
C VAL A 135 -5.26 15.86 17.77
N VAL A 136 -5.04 16.17 19.05
CA VAL A 136 -6.09 16.65 19.97
C VAL A 136 -6.15 18.17 20.06
N GLU A 137 -5.02 18.86 19.86
CA GLU A 137 -4.91 20.32 19.93
C GLU A 137 -3.93 20.87 18.88
N ASP A 138 -4.08 22.15 18.54
CA ASP A 138 -3.22 22.81 17.55
C ASP A 138 -1.80 23.01 18.10
N THR A 139 -0.79 22.52 17.38
CA THR A 139 0.62 22.75 17.73
C THR A 139 0.99 24.22 17.53
N MET A 140 1.77 24.79 18.45
CA MET A 140 2.36 26.12 18.26
C MET A 140 3.50 26.09 17.23
N SER A 141 3.78 27.24 16.61
CA SER A 141 4.92 27.37 15.69
C SER A 141 6.24 27.05 16.41
N GLY A 142 7.02 26.12 15.86
CA GLY A 142 8.27 25.65 16.47
C GLY A 142 8.10 24.59 17.56
N ALA A 143 6.91 24.01 17.75
CA ALA A 143 6.67 22.95 18.73
C ALA A 143 7.61 21.74 18.56
N THR A 144 8.00 21.17 19.70
CA THR A 144 8.85 19.96 19.83
C THR A 144 8.04 18.68 20.04
N ASP A 145 6.75 18.85 20.32
CA ASP A 145 5.84 17.87 20.88
C ASP A 145 4.40 18.16 20.43
N VAL A 146 3.52 17.15 20.54
CA VAL A 146 2.11 17.24 20.15
C VAL A 146 1.27 16.31 21.02
N CYS A 147 0.06 16.73 21.38
CA CYS A 147 -0.91 15.91 22.10
C CYS A 147 -1.79 15.10 21.12
N VAL A 148 -1.79 13.77 21.26
CA VAL A 148 -2.47 12.84 20.35
C VAL A 148 -3.27 11.78 21.10
N ARG A 149 -4.35 11.29 20.49
CA ARG A 149 -5.15 10.15 20.96
C ARG A 149 -5.03 8.99 19.98
N PHE A 150 -4.80 7.78 20.46
CA PHE A 150 -4.64 6.61 19.59
C PHE A 150 -5.97 6.04 19.11
N ASN A 151 -6.03 5.59 17.85
CA ASN A 151 -7.22 4.89 17.34
C ASN A 151 -7.38 3.48 17.95
N ASN A 152 -6.36 2.96 18.65
CA ASN A 152 -6.24 1.57 19.09
C ASN A 152 -6.04 1.41 20.62
N SER A 153 -6.37 2.43 21.41
CA SER A 153 -6.56 2.30 22.87
C SER A 153 -8.05 2.13 23.20
N ASP A 154 -8.35 1.32 24.22
CA ASP A 154 -9.70 1.28 24.81
C ASP A 154 -9.92 2.47 25.78
N ASP A 155 -8.84 3.17 26.15
CA ASP A 155 -8.85 4.46 26.87
C ASP A 155 -8.84 5.63 25.87
N ASP A 156 -9.67 6.65 26.12
CA ASP A 156 -9.79 7.89 25.31
C ASP A 156 -8.71 8.95 25.63
N ASP A 157 -7.80 8.61 26.54
CA ASP A 157 -6.77 9.50 27.09
C ASP A 157 -5.82 10.03 26.02
N ALA A 158 -5.62 11.35 26.05
CA ALA A 158 -4.67 12.03 25.18
C ALA A 158 -3.25 11.99 25.78
N MET A 159 -2.25 11.72 24.93
CA MET A 159 -0.85 11.57 25.32
C MET A 159 0.02 12.56 24.54
N VAL A 160 0.87 13.30 25.27
CA VAL A 160 1.88 14.17 24.67
C VAL A 160 3.05 13.31 24.18
N VAL A 161 3.46 13.53 22.93
CA VAL A 161 4.55 12.79 22.27
C VAL A 161 5.53 13.73 21.57
N PRO A 162 6.84 13.39 21.51
CA PRO A 162 7.81 14.13 20.72
C PRO A 162 7.41 14.17 19.24
N LEU A 163 7.42 15.35 18.63
CA LEU A 163 6.93 15.57 17.27
C LEU A 163 7.78 14.84 16.22
N ASN A 164 9.06 14.61 16.50
CA ASN A 164 9.96 13.84 15.64
C ASN A 164 9.69 12.31 15.64
N ASN A 165 8.89 11.79 16.57
CA ASN A 165 8.40 10.42 16.52
C ASN A 165 7.15 10.27 15.62
N VAL A 166 6.56 11.39 15.18
CA VAL A 166 5.32 11.45 14.42
C VAL A 166 5.60 11.54 12.92
N ARG A 167 4.92 10.69 12.15
CA ARG A 167 4.97 10.67 10.68
C ARG A 167 3.57 10.75 10.08
N ILE A 168 3.44 11.36 8.91
CA ILE A 168 2.15 11.57 8.23
C ILE A 168 2.13 10.79 6.92
N ALA A 169 1.06 10.03 6.68
CA ALA A 169 0.84 9.35 5.40
C ALA A 169 0.72 10.38 4.26
N SER A 170 1.43 10.14 3.15
CA SER A 170 1.41 11.03 1.97
C SER A 170 0.00 11.26 1.44
N ARG A 171 -0.88 10.26 1.45
CA ARG A 171 -2.30 10.37 1.07
C ARG A 171 -3.09 11.32 1.98
N THR A 172 -3.02 11.14 3.29
CA THR A 172 -3.68 12.02 4.29
C THR A 172 -3.21 13.47 4.16
N LEU A 173 -1.90 13.68 3.99
CA LEU A 173 -1.34 15.03 3.83
C LEU A 173 -1.77 15.69 2.51
N LEU A 174 -1.84 14.94 1.40
CA LEU A 174 -2.32 15.46 0.12
C LEU A 174 -3.83 15.77 0.14
N SER A 175 -4.63 15.01 0.90
CA SER A 175 -6.06 15.28 1.06
C SER A 175 -6.34 16.45 2.04
N ARG A 176 -5.78 16.42 3.24
CA ARG A 176 -6.17 17.34 4.33
C ARG A 176 -5.28 18.58 4.47
N PHE A 177 -3.98 18.50 4.17
CA PHE A 177 -3.02 19.61 4.43
C PHE A 177 -2.90 20.53 3.20
N LYS A 178 -4.04 20.94 2.64
CA LYS A 178 -4.13 21.84 1.47
C LYS A 178 -3.91 23.32 1.86
N ASP A 179 -4.14 23.65 3.13
CA ASP A 179 -3.97 24.96 3.78
C ASP A 179 -2.53 25.21 4.32
N ARG A 180 -1.68 24.18 4.35
CA ARG A 180 -0.31 24.22 4.91
C ARG A 180 0.78 24.17 3.83
N VAL A 181 0.42 24.49 2.58
CA VAL A 181 1.36 24.58 1.45
C VAL A 181 2.26 25.82 1.63
N LEU A 182 3.55 25.68 1.30
CA LEU A 182 4.52 26.78 1.35
C LEU A 182 4.74 27.36 -0.05
N ASP A 183 4.70 28.68 -0.20
CA ASP A 183 5.28 29.32 -1.38
C ASP A 183 6.81 29.24 -1.27
N PRO A 184 7.55 28.85 -2.34
CA PRO A 184 9.01 28.86 -2.35
C PRO A 184 9.67 30.18 -1.90
N LYS A 185 8.97 31.33 -1.98
CA LYS A 185 9.45 32.64 -1.51
C LYS A 185 9.47 32.77 0.02
N ASP A 186 8.57 32.07 0.71
CA ASP A 186 8.39 32.16 2.17
C ASP A 186 9.28 31.15 2.92
N ILE A 187 10.03 30.33 2.17
CA ILE A 187 10.94 29.32 2.70
C ILE A 187 12.30 29.95 3.02
N ILE A 188 12.66 29.94 4.31
CA ILE A 188 13.90 30.47 4.86
C ILE A 188 14.87 29.29 5.12
N PRO A 189 15.97 29.14 4.37
CA PRO A 189 16.94 28.08 4.63
C PRO A 189 17.88 28.38 5.81
N ALA A 190 18.35 27.34 6.49
CA ALA A 190 19.35 27.44 7.56
C ALA A 190 20.71 27.97 7.08
N ILE A 191 21.05 27.77 5.80
CA ILE A 191 22.28 28.24 5.14
C ILE A 191 21.93 28.94 3.82
N GLY A 192 22.39 30.18 3.67
CA GLY A 192 22.24 30.98 2.44
C GLY A 192 23.07 30.46 1.25
N PRO A 193 22.75 30.87 0.02
CA PRO A 193 23.29 30.26 -1.20
C PRO A 193 24.77 30.59 -1.46
N ALA A 194 25.63 29.56 -1.44
CA ALA A 194 27.00 29.57 -1.94
C ALA A 194 27.34 28.21 -2.60
N PRO A 195 28.24 28.14 -3.60
CA PRO A 195 28.30 27.01 -4.54
C PRO A 195 28.99 25.72 -4.04
N PHE A 196 28.51 24.60 -4.58
CA PHE A 196 28.93 23.21 -4.31
C PHE A 196 30.44 22.91 -4.40
N LYS A 197 30.92 22.02 -3.52
CA LYS A 197 31.74 20.82 -3.85
C LYS A 197 31.70 19.76 -2.72
N PRO A 198 32.11 18.49 -2.97
CA PRO A 198 31.57 17.34 -2.25
C PRO A 198 32.31 16.94 -0.96
N SER A 199 31.65 16.10 -0.15
CA SER A 199 32.14 15.51 1.10
C SER A 199 32.88 14.18 0.92
N PRO A 200 33.64 13.78 1.96
CA PRO A 200 33.80 12.36 2.30
C PRO A 200 33.45 12.03 3.78
N SER A 201 32.83 10.86 3.98
CA SER A 201 32.70 9.95 5.15
C SER A 201 33.20 10.39 6.55
N PRO A 202 32.48 10.04 7.66
CA PRO A 202 32.79 8.75 8.33
C PRO A 202 31.70 8.03 9.21
N ASN A 203 31.79 6.70 9.25
CA ASN A 203 31.68 5.74 10.38
C ASN A 203 30.70 5.87 11.59
N ARG A 204 29.86 4.80 11.75
CA ARG A 204 29.60 3.94 12.94
C ARG A 204 29.02 4.47 14.28
N LEU A 205 27.86 3.86 14.65
CA LEU A 205 27.38 3.47 16.02
C LEU A 205 27.01 4.63 16.97
N SER A 206 26.08 4.54 17.95
CA SER A 206 25.25 3.45 18.54
C SER A 206 23.93 4.09 19.08
N LEU A 207 22.72 3.49 19.14
CA LEU A 207 22.18 2.21 19.68
C LEU A 207 21.48 2.41 21.06
N ALA A 208 20.19 2.04 21.14
CA ALA A 208 19.24 2.07 22.29
C ALA A 208 18.68 3.48 22.68
N SER A 209 17.48 3.60 23.27
CA SER A 209 16.55 2.59 23.82
C SER A 209 15.07 2.89 23.52
N ASP A 210 14.24 1.86 23.32
CA ASP A 210 12.78 1.97 23.14
C ASP A 210 11.99 1.60 24.42
N GLY A 211 10.85 2.24 24.65
CA GLY A 211 10.10 2.25 25.92
C GLY A 211 8.72 1.58 25.82
N SER A 212 8.67 0.26 26.09
CA SER A 212 7.44 -0.55 25.95
C SER A 212 6.34 -0.25 27.00
N ALA A 213 5.46 0.70 26.71
CA ALA A 213 4.18 0.87 27.41
C ALA A 213 3.18 -0.24 27.01
N LYS A 214 3.05 -1.28 27.87
CA LYS A 214 2.12 -2.41 27.65
C LYS A 214 0.67 -2.06 28.01
N GLY A 215 -0.01 -1.35 27.11
CA GLY A 215 -1.48 -1.42 27.01
C GLY A 215 -1.93 -2.74 26.40
N ASN A 216 -3.11 -3.24 26.76
CA ASN A 216 -3.63 -4.55 26.32
C ASN A 216 -4.27 -4.48 24.92
N ARG A 217 -3.49 -4.04 23.92
CA ARG A 217 -3.97 -3.68 22.57
C ARG A 217 -4.43 -4.90 21.76
N LYS A 218 -5.54 -4.75 21.03
CA LYS A 218 -6.12 -5.80 20.16
C LYS A 218 -5.45 -5.80 18.79
N LEU A 219 -5.05 -6.98 18.32
CA LEU A 219 -4.14 -7.20 17.19
C LEU A 219 -4.63 -6.58 15.87
N PHE A 220 -5.92 -6.67 15.56
CA PHE A 220 -6.52 -6.15 14.33
C PHE A 220 -7.49 -4.99 14.59
N SER A 221 -7.27 -4.22 15.66
CA SER A 221 -8.07 -3.02 15.94
C SER A 221 -8.21 -2.11 14.72
N LYS A 222 -9.41 -1.55 14.53
CA LYS A 222 -9.77 -0.67 13.40
C LYS A 222 -9.47 -1.26 12.00
N THR A 223 -9.53 -2.58 11.87
CA THR A 223 -9.22 -3.33 10.62
C THR A 223 -10.42 -4.18 10.21
N GLY A 224 -11.04 -3.85 9.09
CA GLY A 224 -12.12 -4.63 8.48
C GLY A 224 -11.56 -5.78 7.64
N LEU A 225 -12.20 -6.94 7.69
CA LEU A 225 -11.76 -8.14 6.98
C LEU A 225 -12.96 -8.83 6.30
N VAL A 226 -12.90 -8.87 4.96
CA VAL A 226 -13.87 -9.58 4.10
C VAL A 226 -13.34 -10.98 3.83
N VAL A 227 -14.11 -12.03 4.11
CA VAL A 227 -13.71 -13.42 3.83
C VAL A 227 -14.42 -13.95 2.59
N THR A 228 -13.65 -14.50 1.66
CA THR A 228 -14.13 -15.38 0.58
C THR A 228 -13.13 -16.51 0.40
N LEU A 229 -13.60 -17.72 0.09
CA LEU A 229 -12.72 -18.88 -0.13
C LEU A 229 -12.92 -19.40 -1.55
N GLY A 230 -11.97 -20.18 -2.06
CA GLY A 230 -12.00 -20.80 -3.38
C GLY A 230 -13.12 -21.83 -3.55
N PRO A 231 -13.22 -22.46 -4.74
CA PRO A 231 -14.18 -23.54 -4.99
C PRO A 231 -13.67 -24.94 -4.57
N GLY A 232 -12.37 -25.11 -4.29
CA GLY A 232 -11.73 -26.41 -4.03
C GLY A 232 -11.69 -26.83 -2.55
N ASN A 233 -12.67 -26.42 -1.74
CA ASN A 233 -12.65 -26.59 -0.29
C ASN A 233 -14.03 -27.07 0.19
N ASP A 234 -14.18 -28.38 0.39
CA ASP A 234 -15.49 -28.99 0.71
C ASP A 234 -16.04 -28.55 2.08
N ASP A 235 -15.16 -28.21 3.03
CA ASP A 235 -15.49 -27.71 4.38
C ASP A 235 -15.49 -26.15 4.45
N TRP A 236 -15.57 -25.44 3.31
CA TRP A 236 -15.40 -23.98 3.21
C TRP A 236 -16.23 -23.17 4.22
N GLU A 237 -17.45 -23.59 4.53
CA GLU A 237 -18.33 -22.88 5.48
C GLU A 237 -17.74 -22.90 6.90
N ARG A 238 -17.29 -24.07 7.36
CA ARG A 238 -16.60 -24.22 8.66
C ARG A 238 -15.26 -23.47 8.71
N VAL A 239 -14.53 -23.46 7.59
CA VAL A 239 -13.26 -22.71 7.48
C VAL A 239 -13.52 -21.21 7.56
N LYS A 240 -14.51 -20.70 6.81
CA LYS A 240 -14.96 -19.30 6.84
C LYS A 240 -15.42 -18.89 8.25
N ASP A 241 -16.23 -19.69 8.91
CA ASP A 241 -16.72 -19.38 10.26
C ASP A 241 -15.59 -19.36 11.30
N ARG A 242 -14.63 -20.29 11.21
CA ARG A 242 -13.40 -20.27 12.03
C ARG A 242 -12.59 -18.98 11.82
N LEU A 243 -12.45 -18.53 10.57
CA LEU A 243 -11.75 -17.29 10.24
C LEU A 243 -12.51 -16.07 10.79
N MET A 244 -13.83 -15.97 10.57
CA MET A 244 -14.65 -14.87 11.09
C MET A 244 -14.66 -14.81 12.62
N LEU A 245 -14.66 -15.95 13.32
CA LEU A 245 -14.52 -15.99 14.77
C LEU A 245 -13.12 -15.53 15.22
N SER A 246 -12.07 -15.97 14.53
CA SER A 246 -10.68 -15.58 14.82
C SER A 246 -10.45 -14.07 14.62
N ILE A 247 -11.06 -13.47 13.61
CA ILE A 247 -11.05 -12.02 13.35
C ILE A 247 -11.65 -11.25 14.53
N ARG A 248 -12.89 -11.59 14.92
CA ARG A 248 -13.60 -10.92 16.02
C ARG A 248 -12.85 -11.05 17.36
N ASN A 249 -12.34 -12.26 17.65
CA ASN A 249 -11.61 -12.54 18.90
C ASN A 249 -10.30 -11.74 19.05
N HIS A 250 -9.72 -11.25 17.94
CA HIS A 250 -8.49 -10.46 17.94
C HIS A 250 -8.72 -8.98 17.58
N GLY A 251 -9.98 -8.52 17.66
CA GLY A 251 -10.38 -7.12 17.55
C GLY A 251 -10.56 -6.58 16.12
N GLY A 252 -10.56 -7.46 15.11
CA GLY A 252 -10.91 -7.08 13.74
C GLY A 252 -12.43 -7.07 13.51
N ALA A 253 -12.89 -6.19 12.63
CA ALA A 253 -14.28 -6.16 12.19
C ALA A 253 -14.49 -7.15 11.03
N VAL A 254 -15.48 -8.02 11.13
CA VAL A 254 -15.90 -8.86 10.00
C VAL A 254 -16.88 -8.07 9.14
N VAL A 255 -16.57 -7.97 7.85
CA VAL A 255 -17.43 -7.37 6.83
C VAL A 255 -18.04 -8.49 6.00
N GLU A 256 -19.36 -8.59 5.95
CA GLU A 256 -20.03 -9.72 5.30
C GLU A 256 -20.16 -9.51 3.80
N ASP A 257 -20.49 -8.31 3.32
CA ASP A 257 -20.39 -7.92 1.92
C ASP A 257 -19.78 -6.52 1.73
N TRP A 258 -19.28 -6.23 0.53
CA TRP A 258 -18.79 -4.89 0.19
C TRP A 258 -19.90 -3.83 0.32
N CYS A 259 -21.18 -4.20 0.16
CA CYS A 259 -22.31 -3.32 0.37
C CYS A 259 -22.50 -2.88 1.85
N ASP A 260 -21.87 -3.56 2.82
CA ASP A 260 -21.92 -3.19 4.25
C ASP A 260 -21.01 -2.00 4.60
N ILE A 261 -20.12 -1.62 3.68
CA ILE A 261 -19.07 -0.61 3.88
C ILE A 261 -18.89 0.36 2.69
N PHE A 262 -19.40 0.02 1.51
CA PHE A 262 -19.51 0.91 0.36
C PHE A 262 -20.94 0.93 -0.15
N THR A 263 -21.48 2.13 -0.38
CA THR A 263 -22.70 2.28 -1.18
C THR A 263 -22.41 1.82 -2.61
N LEU A 264 -23.28 0.96 -3.16
CA LEU A 264 -23.11 0.34 -4.48
C LEU A 264 -24.45 0.11 -5.22
N ASP A 265 -25.57 0.54 -4.63
CA ASP A 265 -26.91 0.05 -5.03
C ASP A 265 -27.60 0.82 -6.16
N GLY A 266 -27.03 1.96 -6.59
CA GLY A 266 -27.49 2.75 -7.74
C GLY A 266 -28.99 3.08 -7.71
N THR A 267 -29.58 3.17 -8.91
CA THR A 267 -30.98 3.57 -9.10
C THR A 267 -31.74 2.58 -9.99
N PHE A 268 -32.96 2.21 -9.58
CA PHE A 268 -33.87 1.36 -10.36
C PHE A 268 -34.93 2.20 -11.08
N SER A 269 -35.25 1.85 -12.32
CA SER A 269 -36.29 2.51 -13.11
C SER A 269 -36.99 1.57 -14.10
N GLN A 270 -37.97 2.09 -14.85
CA GLN A 270 -38.86 1.32 -15.75
C GLN A 270 -39.56 0.12 -15.07
N GLY A 271 -39.92 0.25 -13.79
CA GLY A 271 -40.51 -0.86 -13.01
C GLY A 271 -39.50 -1.97 -12.72
N ASN A 272 -38.31 -1.60 -12.25
CA ASN A 272 -37.16 -2.48 -11.93
C ASN A 272 -36.59 -3.27 -13.13
N LYS A 273 -36.87 -2.83 -14.37
CA LYS A 273 -36.33 -3.45 -15.60
C LYS A 273 -35.00 -2.88 -16.07
N ARG A 274 -34.61 -1.73 -15.50
CA ARG A 274 -33.34 -1.04 -15.71
C ARG A 274 -32.76 -0.62 -14.37
N TRP A 275 -31.49 -0.92 -14.17
CA TRP A 275 -30.65 -0.40 -13.09
C TRP A 275 -29.58 0.52 -13.68
N ILE A 276 -29.22 1.60 -12.98
CA ILE A 276 -28.12 2.50 -13.35
C ILE A 276 -27.32 2.80 -12.09
N GLY A 277 -26.02 2.54 -12.10
CA GLY A 277 -25.06 3.04 -11.12
C GLY A 277 -24.11 4.04 -11.77
N GLU A 278 -23.79 5.11 -11.06
CA GLU A 278 -22.87 6.16 -11.49
C GLU A 278 -21.66 6.21 -10.54
N LYS A 279 -20.52 6.74 -10.99
CA LYS A 279 -19.25 6.71 -10.24
C LYS A 279 -19.38 7.23 -8.80
N ASP A 280 -20.21 8.24 -8.59
CA ASP A 280 -20.45 8.89 -7.30
C ASP A 280 -21.44 8.13 -6.38
N ASP A 281 -22.03 7.03 -6.87
CA ASP A 281 -22.71 6.06 -6.00
C ASP A 281 -21.70 5.29 -5.12
N ILE A 282 -20.43 5.16 -5.54
CA ILE A 282 -19.38 4.47 -4.78
C ILE A 282 -18.84 5.39 -3.68
N ARG A 283 -19.49 5.39 -2.52
CA ARG A 283 -19.06 6.13 -1.33
C ARG A 283 -18.91 5.22 -0.12
N TRP A 284 -17.85 5.45 0.66
CA TRP A 284 -17.64 4.84 1.97
C TRP A 284 -18.82 5.09 2.91
N ILE A 285 -19.22 4.05 3.64
CA ILE A 285 -20.19 4.12 4.73
C ILE A 285 -19.38 4.35 6.01
N GLU A 286 -19.59 5.50 6.64
CA GLU A 286 -18.83 5.91 7.83
C GLU A 286 -19.00 4.94 8.99
N ARG A 287 -17.87 4.51 9.57
CA ARG A 287 -17.79 3.46 10.60
C ARG A 287 -16.62 3.69 11.55
N ASP A 288 -16.91 3.77 12.83
CA ASP A 288 -15.89 3.94 13.87
C ASP A 288 -15.01 2.70 14.07
N ASP A 289 -15.42 1.51 13.59
CA ASP A 289 -14.69 0.24 13.81
C ASP A 289 -13.72 -0.13 12.68
N ILE A 290 -13.59 0.67 11.62
CA ILE A 290 -12.79 0.37 10.43
C ILE A 290 -12.09 1.61 9.86
N ASP A 291 -10.75 1.68 9.99
CA ASP A 291 -9.91 2.67 9.28
C ASP A 291 -9.29 2.10 8.00
N ARG A 292 -9.18 0.77 7.88
CA ARG A 292 -8.57 0.04 6.73
C ARG A 292 -9.28 -1.30 6.52
N VAL A 293 -9.32 -1.81 5.28
CA VAL A 293 -9.93 -3.11 4.94
C VAL A 293 -8.98 -4.00 4.14
N PHE A 294 -9.02 -5.31 4.36
CA PHE A 294 -8.41 -6.31 3.47
C PHE A 294 -9.42 -7.40 3.10
N LEU A 295 -9.18 -8.10 2.00
CA LEU A 295 -9.86 -9.36 1.68
C LEU A 295 -8.96 -10.54 2.05
N LEU A 296 -9.50 -11.56 2.72
CA LEU A 296 -8.81 -12.82 3.01
C LEU A 296 -9.38 -13.94 2.13
N SER A 297 -8.49 -14.74 1.54
CA SER A 297 -8.81 -15.93 0.76
C SER A 297 -7.73 -17.01 0.88
N ASP A 298 -8.08 -18.26 0.58
CA ASP A 298 -7.15 -19.40 0.52
C ASP A 298 -6.39 -19.47 -0.82
N ASP A 299 -7.04 -19.13 -1.93
CA ASP A 299 -6.39 -18.85 -3.23
C ASP A 299 -7.12 -17.72 -3.99
N ALA A 300 -6.46 -17.19 -5.03
CA ALA A 300 -7.03 -16.21 -5.94
C ALA A 300 -8.19 -16.80 -6.74
N ASN A 301 -9.33 -16.09 -6.79
CA ASN A 301 -10.55 -16.62 -7.38
C ASN A 301 -11.42 -15.54 -8.02
N GLN A 302 -12.37 -15.95 -8.84
CA GLN A 302 -13.24 -15.05 -9.61
C GLN A 302 -14.62 -14.83 -8.95
N LYS A 303 -14.77 -15.04 -7.63
CA LYS A 303 -16.02 -14.73 -6.92
C LYS A 303 -16.19 -13.20 -6.80
N PRO A 304 -17.43 -12.67 -6.78
CA PRO A 304 -17.66 -11.21 -6.83
C PRO A 304 -16.88 -10.39 -5.79
N LYS A 305 -16.71 -10.92 -4.58
CA LYS A 305 -15.95 -10.21 -3.52
C LYS A 305 -14.48 -10.02 -3.89
N PHE A 306 -13.85 -11.02 -4.50
CA PHE A 306 -12.45 -10.93 -4.94
C PHE A 306 -12.33 -9.93 -6.12
N LEU A 307 -13.24 -10.00 -7.09
CA LEU A 307 -13.26 -9.09 -8.23
C LEU A 307 -13.50 -7.61 -7.82
N ILE A 308 -14.38 -7.35 -6.86
CA ILE A 308 -14.58 -5.99 -6.32
C ILE A 308 -13.32 -5.48 -5.61
N ALA A 309 -12.65 -6.33 -4.81
CA ALA A 309 -11.40 -5.96 -4.15
C ALA A 309 -10.32 -5.53 -5.17
N LEU A 310 -10.08 -6.34 -6.21
CA LEU A 310 -9.16 -6.01 -7.30
C LEU A 310 -9.53 -4.70 -8.00
N ALA A 311 -10.81 -4.49 -8.31
CA ALA A 311 -11.29 -3.31 -9.01
C ALA A 311 -11.14 -2.02 -8.17
N LEU A 312 -11.32 -2.12 -6.85
CA LEU A 312 -11.10 -1.04 -5.89
C LEU A 312 -9.61 -0.84 -5.52
N GLY A 313 -8.74 -1.83 -5.78
CA GLY A 313 -7.33 -1.82 -5.38
C GLY A 313 -7.11 -2.22 -3.91
N ILE A 314 -8.08 -2.91 -3.31
CA ILE A 314 -8.00 -3.43 -1.94
C ILE A 314 -7.18 -4.73 -1.95
N PRO A 315 -6.15 -4.91 -1.10
CA PRO A 315 -5.32 -6.10 -1.15
C PRO A 315 -6.07 -7.39 -0.78
N CYS A 316 -5.99 -8.39 -1.66
CA CYS A 316 -6.38 -9.77 -1.39
C CYS A 316 -5.20 -10.54 -0.79
N LEU A 317 -5.33 -11.00 0.46
CA LEU A 317 -4.29 -11.68 1.22
C LEU A 317 -4.61 -13.17 1.41
N SER A 318 -3.57 -13.98 1.55
CA SER A 318 -3.69 -15.35 2.07
C SER A 318 -4.25 -15.34 3.50
N THR A 319 -5.12 -16.29 3.83
CA THR A 319 -5.57 -16.53 5.21
C THR A 319 -4.42 -16.81 6.18
N GLU A 320 -3.27 -17.26 5.67
CA GLU A 320 -2.04 -17.46 6.44
C GLU A 320 -1.56 -16.17 7.14
N TRP A 321 -1.80 -14.98 6.57
CA TRP A 321 -1.46 -13.70 7.21
C TRP A 321 -2.14 -13.55 8.58
N LEU A 322 -3.43 -13.88 8.65
CA LEU A 322 -4.23 -13.84 9.86
C LEU A 322 -3.72 -14.90 10.86
N GLU A 323 -3.53 -16.13 10.40
CA GLU A 323 -3.13 -17.26 11.24
C GLU A 323 -1.71 -17.08 11.83
N VAL A 324 -0.72 -16.65 11.03
CA VAL A 324 0.65 -16.36 11.51
C VAL A 324 0.67 -15.15 12.45
N SER A 325 -0.03 -14.05 12.12
CA SER A 325 -0.08 -12.87 12.98
C SER A 325 -0.68 -13.17 14.36
N ILE A 326 -1.73 -14.01 14.42
CA ILE A 326 -2.32 -14.48 15.68
C ILE A 326 -1.32 -15.34 16.47
N ASN A 327 -0.67 -16.30 15.80
CA ASN A 327 0.28 -17.21 16.45
C ASN A 327 1.52 -16.48 17.00
N GLU A 328 2.07 -15.52 16.27
CA GLU A 328 3.18 -14.65 16.72
C GLU A 328 2.73 -13.48 17.62
N ARG A 329 1.41 -13.31 17.82
CA ARG A 329 0.78 -12.20 18.58
C ARG A 329 1.23 -10.80 18.13
N THR A 330 1.62 -10.68 16.86
CA THR A 330 2.26 -9.52 16.26
C THR A 330 1.74 -9.40 14.83
N GLU A 331 1.28 -8.22 14.42
CA GLU A 331 0.76 -8.05 13.06
C GLU A 331 1.93 -8.20 12.07
N ARG A 332 1.86 -9.22 11.21
CA ARG A 332 2.82 -9.40 10.13
C ARG A 332 2.61 -8.35 9.06
N ASP A 333 3.68 -7.94 8.40
CA ASP A 333 3.56 -7.21 7.13
C ASP A 333 2.70 -8.04 6.16
N TRP A 334 1.65 -7.41 5.62
CA TRP A 334 0.67 -8.04 4.74
C TRP A 334 1.21 -8.23 3.32
N GLN A 335 2.21 -7.45 2.89
CA GLN A 335 2.72 -7.47 1.51
C GLN A 335 3.29 -8.85 1.14
N ALA A 336 3.93 -9.52 2.09
CA ALA A 336 4.45 -10.88 1.94
C ALA A 336 3.38 -11.97 1.72
N TYR A 337 2.10 -11.67 1.98
CA TYR A 337 0.97 -12.60 1.89
C TYR A 337 -0.02 -12.25 0.77
N LEU A 338 0.36 -11.32 -0.13
CA LEU A 338 -0.43 -10.98 -1.32
C LEU A 338 -0.66 -12.21 -2.21
N LEU A 339 -1.92 -12.49 -2.51
CA LEU A 339 -2.30 -13.47 -3.53
C LEU A 339 -2.00 -12.92 -4.95
N PRO A 340 -1.96 -13.76 -6.00
CA PRO A 340 -2.09 -13.25 -7.35
C PRO A 340 -3.47 -12.60 -7.56
N ALA A 341 -3.62 -11.73 -8.56
CA ALA A 341 -4.92 -11.23 -9.01
C ALA A 341 -5.77 -12.38 -9.60
N GLY A 342 -5.10 -13.40 -10.16
CA GLY A 342 -5.72 -14.59 -10.71
C GLY A 342 -4.83 -15.19 -11.81
N PHE A 343 -5.35 -16.22 -12.47
CA PHE A 343 -4.87 -16.66 -13.77
C PHE A 343 -5.62 -15.90 -14.87
N CYS A 344 -4.91 -15.44 -15.90
CA CYS A 344 -5.49 -14.75 -17.06
C CYS A 344 -5.29 -15.62 -18.30
N ASP A 345 -6.40 -16.09 -18.89
CA ASP A 345 -6.37 -17.10 -19.94
C ASP A 345 -5.67 -16.59 -21.23
N PRO A 346 -5.95 -15.37 -21.74
CA PRO A 346 -5.25 -14.81 -22.90
C PRO A 346 -3.74 -14.55 -22.70
N LEU A 347 -3.25 -14.57 -21.45
CA LEU A 347 -1.83 -14.43 -21.12
C LEU A 347 -1.17 -15.75 -20.70
N ASN A 348 -1.96 -16.82 -20.50
CA ASN A 348 -1.52 -18.12 -20.00
C ASN A 348 -0.64 -18.03 -18.74
N ALA A 349 -0.98 -17.11 -17.83
CA ALA A 349 -0.12 -16.73 -16.70
C ALA A 349 -0.93 -16.32 -15.46
N ARG A 350 -0.35 -16.53 -14.27
CA ARG A 350 -0.80 -15.89 -13.03
C ARG A 350 -0.25 -14.46 -12.99
N VAL A 351 -1.12 -13.50 -12.69
CA VAL A 351 -0.77 -12.06 -12.67
C VAL A 351 -0.77 -11.55 -11.23
N SER A 352 0.13 -10.63 -10.89
CA SER A 352 0.16 -9.94 -9.58
C SER A 352 -0.96 -8.89 -9.45
N GLN A 353 -1.37 -8.60 -8.22
CA GLN A 353 -2.30 -7.48 -7.95
C GLN A 353 -1.63 -6.12 -8.17
N LEU A 354 -2.41 -5.12 -8.58
CA LEU A 354 -2.04 -3.71 -8.52
C LEU A 354 -2.64 -3.10 -7.25
N VAL A 355 -1.81 -3.00 -6.21
CA VAL A 355 -2.19 -2.51 -4.87
C VAL A 355 -1.26 -1.37 -4.45
N ASP A 356 -1.82 -0.42 -3.70
CA ASP A 356 -1.05 0.61 -3.01
C ASP A 356 -0.26 -0.04 -1.86
N LEU A 357 1.07 0.04 -1.85
CA LEU A 357 1.89 -0.59 -0.81
C LEU A 357 1.77 0.13 0.55
N ASP A 358 1.26 1.36 0.56
CA ASP A 358 0.94 2.11 1.78
C ASP A 358 -0.48 1.83 2.31
N TRP A 359 -1.18 0.83 1.75
CA TRP A 359 -2.60 0.59 2.03
C TRP A 359 -2.92 0.44 3.53
N GLY A 360 -3.84 1.29 4.00
CA GLY A 360 -4.32 1.30 5.39
C GLY A 360 -3.52 2.20 6.34
N ASN A 361 -2.47 2.87 5.85
CA ASN A 361 -1.78 3.96 6.55
C ASN A 361 -2.62 5.25 6.61
N SER A 362 -3.70 5.33 5.84
CA SER A 362 -4.56 6.51 5.66
C SER A 362 -6.01 6.06 5.51
N VAL A 363 -6.95 6.71 6.21
CA VAL A 363 -8.40 6.40 6.07
C VAL A 363 -8.95 6.85 4.71
N GLU A 364 -8.23 7.76 4.04
CA GLU A 364 -8.49 8.18 2.66
C GLU A 364 -8.25 7.05 1.63
N HIS A 365 -7.64 5.92 2.01
CA HIS A 365 -7.69 4.69 1.21
C HIS A 365 -9.13 4.13 1.06
N LEU A 366 -10.02 4.43 2.02
CA LEU A 366 -11.42 4.03 2.01
C LEU A 366 -12.35 5.17 1.60
N THR A 367 -12.22 6.36 2.19
CA THR A 367 -13.12 7.49 1.91
C THR A 367 -12.96 8.06 0.50
N GLU A 368 -11.74 7.98 -0.07
CA GLU A 368 -11.43 8.41 -1.45
C GLU A 368 -11.07 7.23 -2.36
N ILE A 369 -11.65 6.03 -2.14
CA ILE A 369 -11.22 4.79 -2.80
C ILE A 369 -11.27 4.81 -4.34
N MET A 370 -12.19 5.56 -4.93
CA MET A 370 -12.26 5.74 -6.39
C MET A 370 -11.24 6.75 -6.95
N SER A 371 -10.58 7.51 -6.07
CA SER A 371 -9.41 8.36 -6.38
C SER A 371 -8.07 7.63 -6.20
N ASN A 372 -8.08 6.32 -5.90
CA ASN A 372 -6.85 5.54 -5.83
C ASN A 372 -6.28 5.30 -7.25
N LEU A 373 -5.12 5.91 -7.54
CA LEU A 373 -4.46 5.89 -8.85
C LEU A 373 -3.64 4.63 -9.14
N VAL A 374 -3.46 3.74 -8.16
CA VAL A 374 -2.67 2.51 -8.32
C VAL A 374 -3.41 1.39 -9.09
N PRO A 375 -4.68 1.04 -8.77
CA PRO A 375 -5.47 0.18 -9.64
C PRO A 375 -5.82 0.93 -10.93
N SER A 376 -5.58 0.32 -12.10
CA SER A 376 -5.64 0.97 -13.42
C SER A 376 -6.99 1.57 -13.88
N LYS A 377 -8.05 1.50 -13.06
CA LYS A 377 -9.45 1.93 -13.33
C LYS A 377 -9.84 1.79 -14.82
N LEU A 378 -9.87 0.54 -15.29
CA LEU A 378 -9.89 0.16 -16.71
C LEU A 378 -11.03 0.71 -17.56
N PHE A 379 -12.15 1.09 -16.94
CA PHE A 379 -13.28 1.72 -17.61
C PHE A 379 -13.43 3.20 -17.26
N ALA A 380 -12.36 3.85 -16.79
CA ALA A 380 -12.34 5.27 -16.45
C ALA A 380 -13.10 6.13 -17.48
N ASP A 381 -14.08 6.87 -16.98
CA ASP A 381 -14.95 7.81 -17.68
C ASP A 381 -15.91 7.20 -18.74
N GLN A 382 -15.86 5.88 -19.00
CA GLN A 382 -16.70 5.17 -19.98
C GLN A 382 -18.11 4.85 -19.47
N SER A 383 -19.09 4.81 -20.40
CA SER A 383 -20.43 4.31 -20.13
C SER A 383 -20.65 2.91 -20.68
N ILE A 384 -21.12 2.00 -19.82
CA ILE A 384 -21.12 0.55 -20.06
C ILE A 384 -22.54 -0.02 -19.92
N LEU A 385 -22.96 -0.89 -20.84
CA LEU A 385 -24.25 -1.59 -20.77
C LEU A 385 -24.07 -3.08 -20.45
N CYS A 386 -24.54 -3.51 -19.28
CA CYS A 386 -24.71 -4.91 -18.91
C CYS A 386 -26.04 -5.44 -19.45
N LEU A 387 -25.99 -6.28 -20.47
CA LEU A 387 -27.17 -6.85 -21.15
C LEU A 387 -27.33 -8.33 -20.78
N SER A 388 -28.09 -8.59 -19.71
CA SER A 388 -28.54 -9.94 -19.31
C SER A 388 -29.58 -9.84 -18.19
N PRO A 389 -30.62 -10.70 -18.15
CA PRO A 389 -31.52 -10.80 -16.99
C PRO A 389 -30.79 -11.23 -15.71
N GLU A 390 -29.65 -11.92 -15.82
CA GLU A 390 -28.83 -12.33 -14.67
C GLU A 390 -27.87 -11.23 -14.19
N PHE A 391 -27.62 -10.18 -14.99
CA PHE A 391 -26.84 -9.02 -14.55
C PHE A 391 -27.70 -7.96 -13.85
N MET A 392 -29.03 -8.15 -13.75
CA MET A 392 -29.90 -7.25 -12.99
C MET A 392 -29.63 -7.38 -11.48
N PRO A 393 -29.21 -6.31 -10.79
CA PRO A 393 -29.07 -6.35 -9.33
C PRO A 393 -30.42 -6.57 -8.64
N ALA A 394 -30.42 -7.21 -7.48
CA ALA A 394 -31.65 -7.41 -6.71
C ALA A 394 -32.18 -6.07 -6.15
N PRO A 395 -33.47 -5.74 -6.30
CA PRO A 395 -34.02 -4.51 -5.75
C PRO A 395 -34.09 -4.57 -4.21
N PRO A 396 -33.89 -3.47 -3.46
CA PRO A 396 -33.72 -3.47 -1.98
C PRO A 396 -34.87 -4.00 -1.11
N LYS A 397 -35.96 -4.51 -1.71
CA LYS A 397 -37.11 -5.10 -1.00
C LYS A 397 -37.41 -6.54 -1.43
N ALA A 398 -36.52 -7.18 -2.20
CA ALA A 398 -36.62 -8.60 -2.54
C ALA A 398 -36.29 -9.47 -1.30
N SER A 399 -37.28 -10.23 -0.83
CA SER A 399 -37.10 -11.20 0.25
C SER A 399 -36.15 -12.33 -0.21
N ARG A 400 -35.03 -12.51 0.49
CA ARG A 400 -34.06 -13.60 0.23
C ARG A 400 -34.77 -14.96 0.27
N LYS A 401 -34.70 -15.73 -0.82
CA LYS A 401 -35.09 -17.14 -0.86
C LYS A 401 -33.89 -18.00 -1.30
N VAL A 402 -33.97 -19.30 -1.05
CA VAL A 402 -32.78 -20.17 -0.90
C VAL A 402 -32.41 -20.89 -2.21
N SER A 403 -31.10 -21.20 -2.32
CA SER A 403 -30.40 -21.96 -3.36
C SER A 403 -30.36 -21.36 -4.77
N THR A 404 -31.48 -21.30 -5.49
CA THR A 404 -31.49 -20.83 -6.89
C THR A 404 -31.15 -19.34 -7.05
N ASP A 405 -31.28 -18.56 -5.98
CA ASP A 405 -30.94 -17.14 -5.98
C ASP A 405 -29.42 -16.87 -6.02
N ILE A 406 -28.55 -17.78 -5.55
CA ILE A 406 -27.10 -17.52 -5.38
C ILE A 406 -26.39 -17.18 -6.70
N VAL A 407 -26.76 -17.84 -7.81
CA VAL A 407 -26.19 -17.55 -9.14
C VAL A 407 -26.69 -16.20 -9.67
N ARG A 408 -27.96 -15.87 -9.44
CA ARG A 408 -28.56 -14.58 -9.84
C ARG A 408 -28.04 -13.42 -8.99
N GLU A 409 -27.81 -13.65 -7.70
CA GLU A 409 -27.18 -12.73 -6.76
C GLU A 409 -25.72 -12.46 -7.17
N SER A 410 -24.96 -13.51 -7.51
CA SER A 410 -23.60 -13.39 -8.06
C SER A 410 -23.56 -12.64 -9.40
N GLY A 411 -24.53 -12.89 -10.29
CA GLY A 411 -24.69 -12.16 -11.55
C GLY A 411 -25.05 -10.69 -11.36
N GLY A 412 -25.92 -10.39 -10.40
CA GLY A 412 -26.30 -9.02 -10.01
C GLY A 412 -25.15 -8.17 -9.45
N MET A 413 -24.01 -8.78 -9.11
CA MET A 413 -22.78 -8.05 -8.75
C MET A 413 -21.94 -7.66 -9.97
N VAL A 414 -22.20 -8.18 -11.18
CA VAL A 414 -21.43 -7.84 -12.39
C VAL A 414 -21.43 -6.34 -12.69
N PRO A 415 -22.58 -5.61 -12.69
CA PRO A 415 -22.56 -4.16 -12.88
C PRO A 415 -21.79 -3.42 -11.77
N LYS A 416 -21.86 -3.90 -10.52
CA LYS A 416 -21.13 -3.33 -9.38
C LYS A 416 -19.61 -3.50 -9.54
N ILE A 417 -19.14 -4.66 -10.00
CA ILE A 417 -17.72 -4.89 -10.35
C ILE A 417 -17.26 -3.89 -11.41
N ILE A 418 -18.03 -3.71 -12.48
CA ILE A 418 -17.71 -2.81 -13.59
C ILE A 418 -17.69 -1.34 -13.14
N LEU A 419 -18.56 -0.95 -12.21
CA LEU A 419 -18.56 0.39 -11.60
C LEU A 419 -17.28 0.60 -10.77
N CYS A 420 -16.90 -0.37 -9.93
CA CYS A 420 -15.64 -0.35 -9.17
C CYS A 420 -14.40 -0.29 -10.08
N MET A 421 -14.48 -0.86 -11.29
CA MET A 421 -13.44 -0.78 -12.35
C MET A 421 -13.31 0.62 -12.97
N GLY A 422 -14.08 1.62 -12.53
CA GLY A 422 -13.89 3.03 -12.88
C GLY A 422 -14.89 3.62 -13.88
N ALA A 423 -15.85 2.83 -14.36
CA ALA A 423 -16.90 3.31 -15.26
C ALA A 423 -17.60 4.55 -14.71
N SER A 424 -17.79 5.58 -15.54
CA SER A 424 -18.55 6.78 -15.15
C SER A 424 -20.01 6.43 -14.88
N ARG A 425 -20.57 5.53 -15.69
CA ARG A 425 -21.96 5.08 -15.62
C ARG A 425 -22.11 3.66 -16.15
N VAL A 426 -22.59 2.75 -15.29
CA VAL A 426 -22.95 1.37 -15.66
C VAL A 426 -24.47 1.23 -15.64
N GLU A 427 -25.02 0.74 -16.73
CA GLU A 427 -26.44 0.45 -16.87
C GLU A 427 -26.66 -1.06 -17.00
N ALA A 428 -27.62 -1.64 -16.28
CA ALA A 428 -27.98 -3.04 -16.40
C ALA A 428 -29.44 -3.19 -16.83
N VAL A 429 -29.68 -4.03 -17.85
CA VAL A 429 -31.02 -4.34 -18.37
C VAL A 429 -31.14 -5.82 -18.75
N ALA A 430 -32.33 -6.38 -18.53
CA ALA A 430 -32.66 -7.74 -18.96
C ALA A 430 -32.85 -7.87 -20.48
N ASP A 431 -33.11 -6.75 -21.18
CA ASP A 431 -33.41 -6.69 -22.61
C ASP A 431 -33.08 -5.27 -23.11
N ALA A 432 -32.40 -5.17 -24.25
CA ALA A 432 -31.95 -3.91 -24.85
C ALA A 432 -33.08 -2.90 -25.15
N ARG A 433 -34.34 -3.33 -25.20
CA ARG A 433 -35.52 -2.44 -25.31
C ARG A 433 -35.73 -1.56 -24.07
N HIS A 434 -35.19 -1.94 -22.92
CA HIS A 434 -35.26 -1.16 -21.68
C HIS A 434 -34.03 -0.24 -21.49
N ALA A 435 -33.03 -0.34 -22.36
CA ALA A 435 -31.84 0.51 -22.31
C ALA A 435 -32.18 1.99 -22.56
N THR A 436 -31.42 2.87 -21.93
CA THR A 436 -31.53 4.34 -22.04
C THR A 436 -31.22 4.82 -23.47
N HIS A 437 -30.41 4.06 -24.20
CA HIS A 437 -30.15 4.25 -25.62
C HIS A 437 -30.55 3.00 -26.42
N PRO A 438 -31.57 3.06 -27.30
CA PRO A 438 -31.96 1.94 -28.16
C PRO A 438 -30.87 1.56 -29.18
N ASP A 439 -30.13 2.57 -29.61
CA ASP A 439 -28.87 2.46 -30.34
C ASP A 439 -27.75 2.12 -29.35
N LEU A 440 -27.19 0.91 -29.46
CA LEU A 440 -26.18 0.40 -28.54
C LEU A 440 -24.77 0.91 -28.83
N ASN A 441 -24.55 1.64 -29.93
CA ASN A 441 -23.26 2.28 -30.23
C ASN A 441 -22.96 3.49 -29.33
N LYS A 442 -23.94 3.91 -28.51
CA LYS A 442 -23.80 5.00 -27.53
C LYS A 442 -23.21 4.57 -26.18
N TYR A 443 -22.89 3.27 -26.04
CA TYR A 443 -22.13 2.74 -24.92
C TYR A 443 -20.74 2.34 -25.42
N ASP A 444 -19.69 2.67 -24.67
CA ASP A 444 -18.31 2.32 -25.01
C ASP A 444 -18.13 0.80 -25.12
N TYR A 445 -18.85 0.06 -24.27
CA TYR A 445 -18.95 -1.40 -24.30
C TYR A 445 -20.36 -1.89 -23.97
N VAL A 446 -20.75 -3.00 -24.61
CA VAL A 446 -21.92 -3.82 -24.22
C VAL A 446 -21.43 -5.17 -23.69
N ILE A 447 -21.65 -5.44 -22.41
CA ILE A 447 -21.21 -6.66 -21.74
C ILE A 447 -22.38 -7.65 -21.69
N VAL A 448 -22.20 -8.82 -22.29
CA VAL A 448 -23.19 -9.92 -22.32
C VAL A 448 -22.72 -11.11 -21.49
N LYS A 449 -23.68 -11.96 -21.10
CA LYS A 449 -23.38 -13.18 -20.34
C LYS A 449 -22.86 -14.29 -21.26
N GLU A 450 -23.49 -14.53 -22.40
CA GLU A 450 -23.14 -15.68 -23.24
C GLU A 450 -22.21 -15.28 -24.40
N GLN A 451 -21.14 -16.04 -24.64
CA GLN A 451 -20.20 -15.78 -25.74
C GLN A 451 -20.89 -15.76 -27.12
N SER A 452 -22.01 -16.47 -27.27
CA SER A 452 -22.82 -16.47 -28.50
C SER A 452 -23.63 -15.19 -28.74
N GLU A 453 -23.85 -14.38 -27.70
CA GLU A 453 -24.54 -13.09 -27.82
C GLU A 453 -23.61 -12.01 -28.36
N VAL A 454 -22.30 -12.11 -28.12
CA VAL A 454 -21.28 -11.16 -28.60
C VAL A 454 -21.38 -10.97 -30.11
N TYR A 455 -21.35 -12.07 -30.88
CA TYR A 455 -21.47 -12.01 -32.33
C TYR A 455 -22.82 -11.42 -32.78
N ARG A 456 -23.92 -11.76 -32.10
CA ARG A 456 -25.27 -11.27 -32.43
C ARG A 456 -25.38 -9.76 -32.22
N VAL A 457 -24.93 -9.25 -31.07
CA VAL A 457 -25.03 -7.82 -30.73
C VAL A 457 -24.08 -7.00 -31.61
N SER A 458 -22.81 -7.41 -31.76
CA SER A 458 -21.85 -6.70 -32.62
C SER A 458 -22.30 -6.68 -34.07
N SER A 459 -22.70 -7.82 -34.64
CA SER A 459 -23.03 -7.90 -36.09
C SER A 459 -24.36 -7.25 -36.46
N THR A 460 -25.36 -7.24 -35.57
CA THR A 460 -26.68 -6.66 -35.88
C THR A 460 -26.83 -5.19 -35.48
N LYS A 461 -25.95 -4.66 -34.62
CA LYS A 461 -26.04 -3.28 -34.13
C LYS A 461 -24.77 -2.45 -34.28
N GLY A 462 -23.62 -3.05 -34.62
CA GLY A 462 -22.32 -2.36 -34.72
C GLY A 462 -21.59 -2.14 -33.39
N ALA A 463 -22.26 -2.41 -32.26
CA ALA A 463 -21.78 -2.03 -30.94
C ALA A 463 -20.55 -2.83 -30.49
N ASN A 464 -19.75 -2.23 -29.60
CA ASN A 464 -18.59 -2.85 -28.97
C ASN A 464 -19.00 -3.94 -27.95
N CYS A 465 -19.54 -5.06 -28.43
CA CYS A 465 -19.95 -6.15 -27.55
C CYS A 465 -18.76 -7.00 -27.10
N VAL A 466 -18.75 -7.39 -25.83
CA VAL A 466 -17.78 -8.29 -25.20
C VAL A 466 -18.48 -9.22 -24.20
N HIS A 467 -17.93 -10.41 -24.01
CA HIS A 467 -18.39 -11.34 -22.98
C HIS A 467 -17.75 -10.99 -21.63
N PHE A 468 -18.47 -11.16 -20.51
CA PHE A 468 -17.94 -10.93 -19.16
C PHE A 468 -16.65 -11.70 -18.83
N GLY A 469 -16.36 -12.82 -19.50
CA GLY A 469 -15.04 -13.47 -19.46
C GLY A 469 -13.88 -12.50 -19.74
N TRP A 470 -13.93 -11.77 -20.86
CA TRP A 470 -12.92 -10.77 -21.25
C TRP A 470 -12.78 -9.65 -20.20
N VAL A 471 -13.89 -9.26 -19.55
CA VAL A 471 -13.88 -8.23 -18.49
C VAL A 471 -13.08 -8.72 -17.27
N LYS A 472 -13.27 -9.98 -16.86
CA LYS A 472 -12.47 -10.60 -15.79
C LYS A 472 -11.00 -10.72 -16.18
N ASP A 473 -10.69 -11.15 -17.39
CA ASP A 473 -9.30 -11.23 -17.87
C ASP A 473 -8.62 -9.86 -17.89
N CYS A 474 -9.31 -8.81 -18.33
CA CYS A 474 -8.79 -7.44 -18.29
C CYS A 474 -8.50 -6.97 -16.87
N LEU A 475 -9.42 -7.24 -15.93
CA LEU A 475 -9.26 -6.91 -14.51
C LEU A 475 -8.07 -7.65 -13.88
N ILE A 476 -7.94 -8.96 -14.14
CA ILE A 476 -6.81 -9.78 -13.65
C ILE A 476 -5.49 -9.34 -14.29
N ALA A 477 -5.50 -8.95 -15.57
CA ALA A 477 -4.33 -8.46 -16.28
C ALA A 477 -3.94 -7.01 -15.94
N GLY A 478 -4.76 -6.28 -15.18
CA GLY A 478 -4.56 -4.86 -14.86
C GLY A 478 -4.59 -3.92 -16.09
N ARG A 479 -5.13 -4.37 -17.23
CA ARG A 479 -5.19 -3.63 -18.50
C ARG A 479 -6.31 -4.14 -19.41
N LEU A 480 -6.82 -3.29 -20.29
CA LEU A 480 -7.69 -3.75 -21.38
C LEU A 480 -6.90 -4.65 -22.34
N LEU A 481 -7.43 -5.84 -22.61
CA LEU A 481 -6.83 -6.83 -23.51
C LEU A 481 -7.41 -6.70 -24.92
N PRO A 482 -6.69 -7.14 -25.96
CA PRO A 482 -7.25 -7.23 -27.31
C PRO A 482 -8.57 -8.00 -27.29
N ARG A 483 -9.59 -7.46 -27.97
CA ARG A 483 -10.85 -8.20 -28.20
C ARG A 483 -10.54 -9.37 -29.13
N SER A 484 -11.02 -10.56 -28.79
CA SER A 484 -10.98 -11.70 -29.71
C SER A 484 -11.69 -11.33 -31.01
N SER A 485 -10.98 -11.35 -32.13
CA SER A 485 -11.56 -11.12 -33.45
C SER A 485 -12.61 -12.21 -33.73
N CYS A 486 -13.83 -11.77 -34.01
CA CYS A 486 -14.95 -12.64 -34.40
C CYS A 486 -14.83 -13.08 -35.86
#